data_AF-A0A2V7E0I7-F1
#
_entry.id   AF-A0A2V7E0I7-F1
#
_cell.length_a   1.000
_cell.length_b   1.000
_cell.length_c   1.000
_cell.angle_alpha   90.00
_cell.angle_beta   90.00
_cell.angle_gamma   90.00
#
_symmetry.space_group_name_H-M   'P 1'
#
loop_
_entity.id
_entity.type
_entity.pdbx_description
1 polymer ?
#
loop_
_entity_poly.entity_id
_entity_poly.type
_entity_poly.pdbx_seq_one_letter_code
_entity_poly.pdbx_strand_id
1 'polypeptide(L)'
;MPGRGRARQRPQAPEQPRRPDQSSRSVRGRLGVPRETVGEVVAKSSGASFILERKLPALVKHDCRPGFFVDLARKDLGVALELAESVGARTALVREAWKLYGEASAAGFGTLDSSGLLSLLEPSTGKE
;
A
#
# COMPACT_ATOMS: atom_id res chain seq x y z
N MET A 1 27.21 31.26 49.73
CA MET A 1 26.95 30.14 48.81
C MET A 1 26.08 29.09 49.51
N PRO A 2 24.78 29.05 49.23
CA PRO A 2 24.00 27.80 49.14
C PRO A 2 23.17 27.83 47.84
N GLY A 3 23.14 26.82 46.97
CA GLY A 3 22.61 25.47 47.16
C GLY A 3 21.73 25.19 45.93
N ARG A 4 22.30 24.56 44.89
CA ARG A 4 21.59 24.30 43.62
C ARG A 4 20.55 23.20 43.82
N GLY A 5 19.27 23.57 43.75
CA GLY A 5 18.15 22.62 43.75
C GLY A 5 18.21 21.71 42.52
N ARG A 6 18.32 20.39 42.75
CA ARG A 6 18.21 19.38 41.68
C ARG A 6 16.75 19.32 41.22
N ALA A 7 16.50 19.75 39.98
CA ALA A 7 15.23 19.54 39.31
C ALA A 7 14.94 18.03 39.26
N ARG A 8 13.88 17.62 39.94
CA ARG A 8 13.35 16.25 39.85
C ARG A 8 12.81 16.07 38.43
N GLN A 9 13.49 15.27 37.61
CA GLN A 9 12.95 14.83 36.33
C GLN A 9 11.68 14.03 36.62
N ARG A 10 10.55 14.49 36.07
CA ARG A 10 9.30 13.73 36.10
C ARG A 10 9.51 12.43 35.31
N PRO A 11 9.05 11.27 35.82
CA PRO A 11 9.05 10.05 35.02
C PRO A 11 8.20 10.27 33.77
N GLN A 12 8.78 10.01 32.60
CA GLN A 12 8.04 9.96 31.35
C GLN A 12 7.04 8.80 31.45
N ALA A 13 5.76 9.10 31.24
CA ALA A 13 4.72 8.08 31.20
C ALA A 13 5.04 7.08 30.08
N PRO A 14 4.74 5.78 30.26
CA PRO A 14 4.93 4.79 29.21
C PRO A 14 4.13 5.23 27.97
N GLU A 15 4.84 5.37 26.84
CA GLU A 15 4.25 5.71 25.56
C GLU A 15 3.23 4.62 25.20
N GLN A 16 1.94 4.98 25.28
CA GLN A 16 0.87 4.03 25.01
C GLN A 16 0.95 3.59 23.54
N PRO A 17 0.77 2.29 23.24
CA PRO A 17 0.78 1.81 21.86
C PRO A 17 -0.25 2.60 21.05
N ARG A 18 0.21 3.26 19.98
CA ARG A 18 -0.66 4.06 19.11
C ARG A 18 -1.81 3.18 18.64
N ARG A 19 -3.05 3.62 18.89
CA ARG A 19 -4.23 2.91 18.41
C ARG A 19 -4.10 2.70 16.90
N PRO A 20 -4.44 1.52 16.37
CA PRO A 20 -4.37 1.25 14.95
C PRO A 20 -5.22 2.25 14.19
N ASP A 21 -4.67 2.75 13.10
CA ASP A 21 -5.35 3.68 12.21
C ASP A 21 -6.49 2.95 11.49
N GLN A 22 -7.72 3.24 11.93
CA GLN A 22 -8.94 2.64 11.38
C GLN A 22 -9.31 3.18 9.98
N SER A 23 -8.62 4.21 9.47
CA SER A 23 -8.86 4.75 8.14
C SER A 23 -8.23 3.91 7.02
N SER A 24 -7.20 3.10 7.34
CA SER A 24 -6.54 2.21 6.39
C SER A 24 -7.40 0.97 6.08
N ARG A 25 -7.59 0.68 4.79
CA ARG A 25 -8.28 -0.55 4.33
C ARG A 25 -7.37 -1.76 4.25
N SER A 26 -6.04 -1.58 4.30
CA SER A 26 -5.10 -2.69 4.29
C SER A 26 -4.92 -3.38 5.64
N VAL A 27 -4.54 -4.66 5.58
CA VAL A 27 -4.24 -5.46 6.78
C VAL A 27 -3.07 -4.87 7.58
N ARG A 28 -2.03 -4.38 6.90
CA ARG A 28 -0.85 -3.80 7.53
C ARG A 28 -1.21 -2.55 8.33
N GLY A 29 -1.93 -1.60 7.72
CA GLY A 29 -2.29 -0.35 8.38
C GLY A 29 -3.17 -0.58 9.61
N ARG A 30 -4.11 -1.54 9.53
CA ARG A 30 -4.96 -1.96 10.66
C ARG A 30 -4.19 -2.64 11.79
N LEU A 31 -3.05 -3.24 11.50
CA LEU A 31 -2.15 -3.82 12.49
C LEU A 31 -1.07 -2.83 12.97
N GLY A 32 -1.01 -1.63 12.40
CA GLY A 32 0.01 -0.63 12.74
C GLY A 32 1.44 -1.04 12.33
N VAL A 33 1.58 -1.96 11.38
CA VAL A 33 2.90 -2.44 10.94
C VAL A 33 3.52 -1.42 9.95
N PRO A 34 4.82 -1.07 10.07
CA PRO A 34 5.48 -0.16 9.13
C PRO A 34 5.57 -0.74 7.71
N ARG A 35 5.57 0.14 6.69
CA ARG A 35 5.61 -0.25 5.27
C ARG A 35 6.93 -0.94 4.92
N GLU A 36 8.01 -0.38 5.44
CA GLU A 36 9.40 -0.84 5.31
C GLU A 36 9.50 -2.29 5.80
N THR A 37 8.96 -2.57 6.99
CA THR A 37 8.99 -3.90 7.60
C THR A 37 8.29 -4.94 6.72
N VAL A 38 7.12 -4.62 6.15
CA VAL A 38 6.42 -5.55 5.25
C VAL A 38 7.24 -5.78 3.98
N GLY A 39 7.75 -4.71 3.36
CA GLY A 39 8.55 -4.83 2.15
C GLY A 39 9.79 -5.71 2.35
N GLU A 40 10.54 -5.47 3.42
CA GLU A 40 11.76 -6.22 3.75
C GLU A 40 11.51 -7.70 4.04
N VAL A 41 10.46 -8.01 4.82
CA VAL A 41 10.15 -9.40 5.20
C VAL A 41 9.63 -10.17 3.99
N VAL A 42 8.69 -9.61 3.24
CA VAL A 42 8.09 -10.31 2.09
C VAL A 42 9.15 -10.57 1.01
N ALA A 43 10.03 -9.59 0.74
CA ALA A 43 11.11 -9.72 -0.26
C ALA A 43 12.16 -10.79 0.10
N LYS A 44 12.29 -11.18 1.37
CA LYS A 44 13.23 -12.22 1.83
C LYS A 44 12.54 -13.56 2.14
N SER A 45 11.27 -13.70 1.77
CA SER A 45 10.43 -14.86 2.05
C SER A 45 9.93 -15.52 0.76
N SER A 46 9.04 -16.49 0.86
CA SER A 46 8.38 -17.12 -0.29
C SER A 46 7.50 -16.15 -1.11
N GLY A 47 7.24 -14.93 -0.62
CA GLY A 47 6.54 -13.88 -1.36
C GLY A 47 7.43 -13.07 -2.31
N ALA A 48 8.74 -13.34 -2.36
CA ALA A 48 9.65 -12.64 -3.25
C ALA A 48 9.29 -12.86 -4.73
N SER A 49 9.26 -11.78 -5.50
CA SER A 49 9.04 -11.83 -6.95
C SER A 49 9.62 -10.61 -7.63
N PHE A 50 9.91 -10.75 -8.93
CA PHE A 50 10.34 -9.64 -9.77
C PHE A 50 9.40 -8.42 -9.71
N ILE A 51 8.08 -8.68 -9.69
CA ILE A 51 7.08 -7.61 -9.58
C ILE A 51 7.14 -6.94 -8.21
N LEU A 52 7.29 -7.71 -7.12
CA LEU A 52 7.42 -7.13 -5.79
C LEU A 52 8.65 -6.22 -5.72
N GLU A 53 9.83 -6.69 -6.15
CA GLU A 53 11.06 -5.91 -6.17
C GLU A 53 10.90 -4.59 -6.92
N ARG A 54 10.25 -4.63 -8.09
CA ARG A 54 9.97 -3.43 -8.89
C ARG A 54 9.00 -2.46 -8.22
N LYS A 55 8.05 -2.96 -7.42
CA LYS A 55 7.02 -2.16 -6.75
C LYS A 55 7.36 -1.79 -5.29
N LEU A 56 8.45 -2.33 -4.73
CA LEU A 56 8.90 -2.00 -3.37
C LEU A 56 9.05 -0.49 -3.12
N PRO A 57 9.62 0.32 -4.04
CA PRO A 57 9.69 1.77 -3.83
C PRO A 57 8.31 2.41 -3.62
N ALA A 58 7.31 1.98 -4.40
CA ALA A 58 5.93 2.47 -4.25
C ALA A 58 5.29 1.98 -2.95
N LEU A 59 5.53 0.72 -2.55
CA LEU A 59 5.02 0.16 -1.29
C LEU A 59 5.56 0.89 -0.05
N VAL A 60 6.86 1.21 -0.07
CA VAL A 60 7.58 1.82 1.04
C VAL A 60 7.37 3.33 1.07
N LYS A 61 7.67 4.03 -0.04
CA LYS A 61 7.67 5.49 -0.09
C LYS A 61 6.31 6.08 -0.49
N HIS A 62 5.32 5.24 -0.80
CA HIS A 62 4.05 5.65 -1.42
C HIS A 62 4.26 6.42 -2.73
N ASP A 63 5.38 6.16 -3.39
CA ASP A 63 5.77 6.85 -4.62
C ASP A 63 5.23 6.12 -5.85
N CYS A 64 4.08 6.58 -6.34
CA CYS A 64 3.40 6.05 -7.53
C CYS A 64 3.58 6.97 -8.76
N ARG A 65 4.62 7.81 -8.76
CA ARG A 65 5.01 8.67 -9.89
C ARG A 65 5.28 7.81 -11.15
N PRO A 66 5.23 8.37 -12.35
CA PRO A 66 4.77 7.65 -13.54
C PRO A 66 5.60 6.43 -13.95
N GLY A 67 4.88 5.41 -14.42
CA GLY A 67 5.41 4.14 -14.90
C GLY A 67 4.43 3.49 -15.88
N PHE A 68 3.89 2.32 -15.54
CA PHE A 68 2.83 1.68 -16.33
C PHE A 68 1.46 2.03 -15.75
N PHE A 69 0.66 2.83 -16.44
CA PHE A 69 -0.53 3.46 -15.85
C PHE A 69 -1.60 2.49 -15.35
N VAL A 70 -2.32 2.88 -14.29
CA VAL A 70 -3.52 2.19 -13.79
C VAL A 70 -4.52 1.94 -14.91
N ASP A 71 -4.79 2.94 -15.75
CA ASP A 71 -5.75 2.80 -16.86
C ASP A 71 -5.27 1.84 -17.94
N LEU A 72 -3.95 1.76 -18.17
CA LEU A 72 -3.36 0.77 -19.09
C LEU A 72 -3.46 -0.64 -18.52
N ALA A 73 -3.17 -0.82 -17.23
CA ALA A 73 -3.33 -2.10 -16.56
C ALA A 73 -4.78 -2.59 -16.60
N ARG A 74 -5.74 -1.69 -16.38
CA ARG A 74 -7.18 -1.99 -16.51
C ARG A 74 -7.53 -2.44 -17.93
N LYS A 75 -7.04 -1.73 -18.95
CA LYS A 75 -7.28 -2.06 -20.36
C LYS A 75 -6.80 -3.48 -20.68
N ASP A 76 -5.56 -3.81 -20.33
CA ASP A 76 -4.95 -5.11 -20.65
C ASP A 76 -5.68 -6.26 -19.95
N LEU A 77 -6.13 -6.05 -18.70
CA LEU A 77 -6.97 -7.01 -17.99
C LEU A 77 -8.33 -7.21 -18.67
N GLY A 78 -8.91 -6.16 -19.27
CA GLY A 78 -10.14 -6.26 -20.05
C GLY A 78 -9.97 -7.17 -21.26
N VAL A 79 -8.90 -6.96 -22.03
CA VAL A 79 -8.54 -7.83 -23.17
C VAL A 79 -8.32 -9.27 -22.71
N ALA A 80 -7.63 -9.48 -21.58
CA ALA A 80 -7.42 -10.82 -21.03
C ALA A 80 -8.73 -11.51 -20.62
N LEU A 81 -9.69 -10.78 -20.08
CA LEU A 81 -11.01 -11.30 -19.73
C LEU A 81 -11.81 -11.72 -20.96
N GLU A 82 -11.82 -10.90 -22.01
CA GLU A 82 -12.50 -11.22 -23.28
C GLU A 82 -11.92 -12.47 -23.93
N LEU A 83 -10.58 -12.59 -23.98
CA LEU A 83 -9.91 -13.78 -24.50
C LEU A 83 -10.23 -15.02 -23.67
N ALA A 84 -10.20 -14.91 -22.34
CA ALA A 84 -10.50 -16.03 -21.47
C ALA A 84 -11.95 -16.52 -21.61
N GLU A 85 -12.90 -15.61 -21.83
CA GLU A 85 -14.30 -15.94 -22.09
C GLU A 85 -14.45 -16.77 -23.37
N SER A 86 -13.72 -16.43 -24.44
CA SER A 86 -13.76 -17.18 -25.70
C SER A 86 -13.32 -18.64 -25.59
N VAL A 87 -12.56 -18.99 -24.54
CA VAL A 87 -12.06 -20.36 -24.30
C VAL A 87 -12.64 -21.00 -23.03
N GLY A 88 -13.59 -20.34 -22.36
CA GLY A 88 -14.20 -20.83 -21.12
C GLY A 88 -13.24 -20.93 -19.93
N ALA A 89 -12.15 -20.13 -19.90
CA ALA A 89 -11.17 -20.16 -18.83
C ALA A 89 -11.67 -19.47 -17.54
N ARG A 90 -11.23 -19.97 -16.38
CA ARG A 90 -11.55 -19.39 -15.07
C ARG A 90 -10.72 -18.13 -14.81
N THR A 91 -11.38 -17.02 -14.47
CA THR A 91 -10.74 -15.69 -14.35
C THR A 91 -11.09 -14.91 -13.09
N ALA A 92 -11.47 -15.59 -11.99
CA ALA A 92 -11.94 -14.92 -10.77
C ALA A 92 -10.98 -13.82 -10.27
N LEU A 93 -9.67 -14.10 -10.21
CA LEU A 93 -8.67 -13.12 -9.76
C LEU A 93 -8.44 -11.99 -10.77
N VAL A 94 -8.46 -12.30 -12.06
CA VAL A 94 -8.31 -11.29 -13.13
C VAL A 94 -9.48 -10.31 -13.11
N ARG A 95 -10.71 -10.82 -12.92
CA ARG A 95 -11.92 -10.02 -12.82
C ARG A 95 -11.89 -9.10 -11.61
N GLU A 96 -11.42 -9.60 -10.47
CA GLU A 96 -11.30 -8.79 -9.27
C GLU A 96 -10.21 -7.71 -9.42
N ALA A 97 -9.07 -8.05 -10.00
CA ALA A 97 -8.04 -7.07 -10.33
C ALA A 97 -8.58 -5.97 -11.27
N TRP A 98 -9.33 -6.35 -12.32
CA TRP A 98 -9.93 -5.40 -13.27
C TRP A 98 -10.89 -4.42 -12.58
N LYS A 99 -11.71 -4.90 -11.65
CA LYS A 99 -12.59 -4.04 -10.83
C LYS A 99 -11.80 -3.09 -9.96
N LEU A 100 -10.80 -3.58 -9.23
CA LEU A 100 -9.96 -2.77 -8.35
C LEU A 100 -9.21 -1.66 -9.11
N TYR A 101 -8.67 -1.96 -10.30
CA TYR A 101 -8.09 -0.94 -11.16
C TYR A 101 -9.16 0.04 -11.68
N GLY A 102 -10.39 -0.42 -11.92
CA GLY A 102 -11.51 0.45 -12.26
C GLY A 102 -11.91 1.41 -11.14
N GLU A 103 -11.93 0.94 -9.89
CA GLU A 103 -12.16 1.77 -8.71
C GLU A 103 -11.04 2.81 -8.53
N ALA A 104 -9.78 2.40 -8.69
CA ALA A 104 -8.64 3.31 -8.60
C ALA A 104 -8.67 4.40 -9.69
N SER A 105 -8.99 4.01 -10.93
CA SER A 105 -9.19 4.92 -12.06
C SER A 105 -10.28 5.95 -11.76
N ALA A 106 -11.45 5.49 -11.29
CA ALA A 106 -12.57 6.36 -10.92
C ALA A 106 -12.26 7.29 -9.74
N ALA A 107 -11.35 6.89 -8.85
CA ALA A 107 -10.86 7.72 -7.75
C ALA A 107 -9.80 8.76 -8.17
N GLY A 108 -9.48 8.88 -9.47
CA GLY A 108 -8.54 9.86 -10.01
C GLY A 108 -7.09 9.39 -10.06
N PHE A 109 -6.83 8.10 -9.86
CA PHE A 109 -5.48 7.52 -9.88
C PHE A 109 -5.07 6.93 -11.24
N GLY A 110 -5.87 7.15 -12.29
CA GLY A 110 -5.69 6.53 -13.61
C GLY A 110 -4.31 6.74 -14.25
N THR A 111 -3.69 7.90 -14.02
CA THR A 111 -2.38 8.29 -14.57
C THR A 111 -1.19 7.93 -13.66
N LEU A 112 -1.44 7.38 -12.47
CA LEU A 112 -0.37 6.85 -11.63
C LEU A 112 0.14 5.54 -12.21
N ASP A 113 1.37 5.14 -11.87
CA ASP A 113 1.85 3.77 -12.11
C ASP A 113 0.85 2.74 -11.53
N SER A 114 0.85 1.49 -11.99
CA SER A 114 -0.10 0.45 -11.55
C SER A 114 -0.05 0.16 -10.05
N SER A 115 1.03 0.56 -9.36
CA SER A 115 1.09 0.60 -7.90
C SER A 115 0.19 1.67 -7.26
N GLY A 116 -0.36 2.61 -8.03
CA GLY A 116 -1.35 3.61 -7.61
C GLY A 116 -2.63 3.01 -7.04
N LEU A 117 -2.87 1.71 -7.22
CA LEU A 117 -3.87 0.97 -6.45
C LEU A 117 -3.62 1.06 -4.92
N LEU A 118 -2.38 1.27 -4.49
CA LEU A 118 -2.03 1.54 -3.10
C LEU A 118 -2.69 2.81 -2.58
N SER A 119 -2.88 3.85 -3.40
CA SER A 119 -3.58 5.07 -3.00
C SER A 119 -5.06 4.83 -2.70
N LEU A 120 -5.66 3.82 -3.33
CA LEU A 120 -7.03 3.38 -3.05
C LEU A 120 -7.12 2.56 -1.76
N LEU A 121 -6.21 1.60 -1.58
CA LEU A 121 -6.24 0.64 -0.46
C LEU A 121 -5.65 1.21 0.84
N GLU A 122 -4.71 2.13 0.68
CA GLU A 122 -3.97 2.78 1.75
C GLU A 122 -3.78 4.25 1.37
N PRO A 123 -4.85 5.06 1.53
CA PRO A 123 -4.74 6.49 1.34
C PRO A 123 -3.56 7.01 2.16
N SER A 124 -2.78 7.94 1.60
CA SER A 124 -1.80 8.64 2.39
C SER A 124 -2.58 9.38 3.49
N THR A 125 -2.51 8.87 4.71
CA THR A 125 -3.04 9.57 5.87
C THR A 125 -2.15 10.78 6.05
N GLY A 126 -2.56 11.92 5.50
CA GLY A 126 -1.87 13.18 5.65
C GLY A 126 -1.57 13.43 7.12
N LYS A 127 -0.32 13.24 7.50
CA LYS A 127 0.33 13.99 8.56
C LYS A 127 1.56 14.60 7.93
N GLU A 128 1.33 15.75 7.29
CA GLU A 128 2.29 16.83 7.43
C GLU A 128 2.29 17.30 8.90
#